data_AF-A0A096AZ96-F1
#
_entry.id   AF-A0A096AZ96-F1
#
_cell.length_a   1.000
_cell.length_b   1.000
_cell.length_c   1.000
_cell.angle_alpha   90.00
_cell.angle_beta   90.00
_cell.angle_gamma   90.00
#
_symmetry.space_group_name_H-M   'P 1'
#
loop_
_entity.id
_entity.type
_entity.pdbx_description
1 polymer ?
#
loop_
_entity_poly.entity_id
_entity_poly.type
_entity_poly.pdbx_seq_one_letter_code
_entity_poly.pdbx_strand_id
1 'polypeptide(L)'
;MLMERWRPLDLRRRGELGPYDGELIALHIVPKTSARSERYVVGRLEVVAGRTWMYGGGHTLSPAKMRKHYDLLWVRLPEDEDKKEGPSRSDTATRA
;
A
#
# COMPACT_ATOMS: atom_id res chain seq x y z
N MET A 1 -12.23 -15.97 -8.13
CA MET A 1 -10.92 -15.84 -8.80
C MET A 1 -10.34 -14.47 -8.45
N LEU A 2 -9.25 -14.40 -7.69
CA LEU A 2 -8.68 -13.15 -7.15
C LEU A 2 -8.00 -12.24 -8.21
N MET A 3 -7.97 -12.65 -9.48
CA MET A 3 -7.30 -11.94 -10.57
C MET A 3 -8.06 -10.68 -11.04
N GLU A 4 -9.39 -10.61 -10.88
CA GLU A 4 -10.20 -9.47 -11.35
C GLU A 4 -9.98 -8.17 -10.56
N ARG A 5 -9.26 -8.22 -9.43
CA ARG A 5 -9.12 -7.06 -8.53
C ARG A 5 -7.85 -6.23 -8.77
N TRP A 6 -6.85 -6.78 -9.44
CA TRP A 6 -5.58 -6.10 -9.68
C TRP A 6 -5.71 -5.08 -10.80
N ARG A 7 -5.44 -3.81 -10.48
CA ARG A 7 -5.52 -2.69 -11.43
C ARG A 7 -4.13 -2.23 -11.83
N PRO A 8 -3.91 -1.80 -13.09
CA PRO A 8 -2.68 -1.13 -13.47
C PRO A 8 -2.42 0.11 -12.60
N LEU A 9 -1.18 0.25 -12.13
CA LEU A 9 -0.74 1.43 -11.39
C LEU A 9 -0.02 2.39 -12.33
N ASP A 10 -0.72 3.44 -12.77
CA ASP A 10 -0.09 4.57 -13.45
C ASP A 10 0.33 5.64 -12.44
N LEU A 11 1.62 5.67 -12.13
CA LEU A 11 2.21 6.65 -11.21
C LEU A 11 2.01 8.13 -11.64
N ARG A 12 1.65 8.41 -12.90
CA ARG A 12 1.36 9.78 -13.37
C ARG A 12 -0.10 10.18 -13.21
N ARG A 13 -1.00 9.20 -13.20
CA ARG A 13 -2.46 9.40 -13.19
C ARG A 13 -3.10 8.90 -11.89
N ARG A 14 -2.32 8.75 -10.83
CA ARG A 14 -2.81 8.33 -9.50
C ARG A 14 -3.93 9.22 -8.97
N GLY A 15 -3.87 10.53 -9.22
CA GLY A 15 -4.92 11.46 -8.81
C GLY A 15 -6.25 11.27 -9.54
N GLU A 16 -6.27 10.56 -10.67
CA GLU A 16 -7.48 10.28 -11.45
C GLU A 16 -7.97 8.84 -11.27
N LEU A 17 -7.06 7.88 -11.17
CA LEU A 17 -7.35 6.44 -11.26
C LEU A 17 -7.07 5.69 -9.95
N GLY A 18 -6.53 6.37 -8.95
CA GLY A 18 -6.03 5.76 -7.72
C GLY A 18 -4.76 4.92 -7.96
N PRO A 19 -4.17 4.39 -6.88
CA PRO A 19 -4.54 4.60 -5.48
C PRO A 19 -4.22 6.02 -5.03
N TYR A 20 -5.12 6.56 -4.23
CA TYR A 20 -4.97 7.87 -3.60
C TYR A 20 -3.97 7.80 -2.45
N ASP A 21 -3.50 8.96 -2.00
CA ASP A 21 -2.56 9.02 -0.90
C ASP A 21 -3.17 8.46 0.39
N GLY A 22 -2.39 7.69 1.14
CA GLY A 22 -2.82 7.07 2.40
C GLY A 22 -3.59 5.75 2.26
N GLU A 23 -4.03 5.36 1.06
CA GLU A 23 -4.71 4.07 0.88
C GLU A 23 -3.76 2.89 1.09
N LEU A 24 -4.15 1.94 1.95
CA LEU A 24 -3.44 0.67 2.07
C LEU A 24 -3.65 -0.18 0.82
N ILE A 25 -2.54 -0.53 0.18
CA ILE A 25 -2.54 -1.36 -1.02
C ILE A 25 -1.60 -2.54 -0.88
N ALA A 26 -1.89 -3.60 -1.62
CA ALA A 26 -0.86 -4.51 -2.09
C ALA A 26 -0.41 -4.04 -3.47
N LEU A 27 0.89 -3.92 -3.64
CA LEU A 27 1.59 -3.59 -4.86
C LEU A 27 2.27 -4.85 -5.39
N HIS A 28 1.95 -5.21 -6.62
CA HIS A 28 2.58 -6.27 -7.35
C HIS A 28 3.51 -5.69 -8.42
N ILE A 29 4.79 -6.04 -8.32
CA ILE A 29 5.90 -5.50 -9.11
C ILE A 29 6.37 -6.60 -10.06
N VAL A 30 5.92 -6.53 -11.31
CA VAL A 30 6.25 -7.50 -12.36
C VAL A 30 7.43 -6.98 -13.17
N PRO A 31 8.57 -7.67 -13.22
CA PRO A 31 9.71 -7.24 -14.02
C PRO A 31 9.43 -7.41 -15.50
N LYS A 32 9.77 -6.38 -16.29
CA LYS A 32 9.64 -6.41 -17.75
C LYS A 32 10.63 -7.35 -18.43
N THR A 33 11.66 -7.79 -17.69
CA THR A 33 12.69 -8.69 -18.19
C THR A 33 12.96 -9.79 -17.18
N SER A 34 13.43 -10.94 -17.64
CA SER A 34 13.74 -12.11 -16.79
C SER A 34 14.94 -11.91 -15.86
N ALA A 35 15.69 -10.80 -15.99
CA ALA A 35 16.86 -10.51 -15.17
C ALA A 35 16.52 -10.13 -13.72
N ARG A 36 15.23 -10.03 -13.37
CA ARG A 36 14.74 -9.63 -12.05
C ARG A 36 13.56 -10.51 -11.66
N SER A 37 13.34 -10.66 -10.36
CA SER A 37 12.22 -11.41 -9.83
C SER A 37 10.99 -10.53 -9.60
N GLU A 38 9.82 -11.15 -9.75
CA GLU A 38 8.54 -10.63 -9.30
C GLU A 38 8.54 -10.40 -7.78
N ARG A 39 7.89 -9.32 -7.33
CA ARG A 39 7.83 -8.95 -5.91
C ARG A 39 6.48 -8.38 -5.52
N TYR A 40 6.12 -8.60 -4.27
CA TYR A 40 4.92 -8.05 -3.64
C TYR A 40 5.30 -7.15 -2.48
N VAL A 41 4.66 -5.99 -2.39
CA VAL A 41 4.87 -5.01 -1.31
C VAL A 41 3.53 -4.56 -0.80
N VAL A 42 3.32 -4.61 0.51
CA VAL A 42 2.14 -4.02 1.15
C VAL A 42 2.53 -2.71 1.79
N GLY A 43 1.71 -1.69 1.63
CA GLY A 43 1.96 -0.37 2.20
C GLY A 43 1.08 0.71 1.59
N ARG A 44 1.51 1.96 1.78
CA ARG A 44 0.77 3.15 1.33
C ARG A 44 1.61 3.96 0.37
N LEU A 45 0.96 4.54 -0.63
CA LEU A 45 1.60 5.50 -1.52
C LEU A 45 1.30 6.91 -1.05
N GLU A 46 2.28 7.80 -1.15
CA GLU A 46 2.10 9.24 -0.91
C GLU A 46 2.86 10.06 -1.93
N VAL A 47 2.35 11.25 -2.26
CA VAL A 47 3.09 12.22 -3.08
C VAL A 47 3.79 13.23 -2.19
N VAL A 48 5.13 13.21 -2.19
CA VAL A 48 5.97 14.19 -1.50
C VAL A 48 6.81 14.94 -2.54
N ALA A 49 6.66 16.28 -2.58
CA ALA A 49 7.34 17.16 -3.54
C ALA A 49 7.20 16.69 -5.02
N GLY A 50 5.99 16.29 -5.42
CA GLY A 50 5.68 15.84 -6.78
C GLY A 50 6.22 14.44 -7.13
N ARG A 51 6.75 13.69 -6.15
CA ARG A 51 7.23 12.32 -6.34
C ARG A 51 6.40 11.36 -5.51
N THR A 52 5.98 10.25 -6.12
CA THR A 52 5.31 9.16 -5.40
C THR A 52 6.33 8.33 -4.62
N TRP A 53 6.06 8.11 -3.34
CA TRP A 53 6.82 7.24 -2.45
C TRP A 53 5.92 6.12 -1.96
N MET A 54 6.52 4.95 -1.69
CA MET A 54 5.86 3.81 -1.08
C MET A 54 6.39 3.63 0.34
N TYR A 55 5.49 3.69 1.32
CA TYR A 55 5.77 3.45 2.72
C TYR A 55 5.26 2.07 3.10
N GLY A 56 6.20 1.14 3.33
CA GLY A 56 5.95 -0.27 3.59
C GLY A 56 6.90 -1.17 2.78
N GLY A 57 7.33 -2.29 3.36
CA GLY A 57 8.21 -3.27 2.69
C GLY A 57 9.68 -2.86 2.50
N GLY A 58 10.19 -1.90 3.26
CA GLY A 58 11.64 -1.62 3.42
C GLY A 58 12.39 -1.14 2.17
N HIS A 59 11.71 -0.88 1.06
CA HIS A 59 12.33 -0.54 -0.22
C HIS A 59 11.92 0.82 -0.74
N THR A 60 12.91 1.70 -0.85
CA THR A 60 12.78 3.02 -1.47
C THR A 60 13.26 2.95 -2.93
N LEU A 61 12.32 2.74 -3.87
CA LEU A 61 12.64 2.80 -5.30
C LEU A 61 12.05 4.07 -5.93
N SER A 62 12.86 4.81 -6.68
CA SER A 62 12.38 6.01 -7.37
C SER A 62 11.29 5.66 -8.42
N PRO A 63 10.24 6.49 -8.58
CA PRO A 63 9.19 6.28 -9.58
C PRO A 63 9.69 6.06 -11.02
N ALA A 64 10.74 6.78 -11.42
CA ALA A 64 11.30 6.66 -12.76
C ALA A 64 11.91 5.27 -13.01
N LYS A 65 12.68 4.73 -12.05
CA LYS A 65 13.22 3.37 -12.11
C LYS A 65 12.11 2.31 -12.11
N MET A 66 11.04 2.54 -11.34
CA MET A 66 9.91 1.61 -11.30
C MET A 66 9.26 1.48 -12.68
N ARG A 67 8.87 2.60 -13.31
CA ARG A 67 8.24 2.61 -14.64
C ARG A 67 9.12 1.99 -15.74
N LYS A 68 10.43 2.22 -15.67
CA LYS A 68 11.37 1.74 -16.69
C LYS A 68 11.48 0.21 -16.69
N HIS A 69 11.46 -0.42 -15.52
CA HIS A 69 11.84 -1.82 -15.38
C HIS A 69 10.70 -2.75 -14.98
N TYR A 70 9.58 -2.21 -14.54
CA TYR A 70 8.48 -3.00 -13.99
C TYR A 70 7.14 -2.54 -14.53
N ASP A 71 6.25 -3.50 -14.71
CA ASP A 71 4.82 -3.27 -14.73
C ASP A 71 4.31 -3.35 -13.31
N LEU A 72 3.44 -2.39 -12.95
CA LEU A 72 2.96 -2.22 -11.60
C LEU A 72 1.46 -2.47 -11.57
N LEU A 73 1.05 -3.37 -10.70
CA LEU A 73 -0.34 -3.70 -10.45
C LEU A 73 -0.65 -3.43 -8.98
N TRP A 74 -1.85 -2.94 -8.67
CA TRP A 74 -2.25 -2.65 -7.31
C TRP A 74 -3.64 -3.14 -7.00
N VAL A 75 -3.86 -3.42 -5.72
CA VAL A 75 -5.20 -3.70 -5.17
C VAL A 75 -5.35 -3.03 -3.83
N ARG A 76 -6.49 -2.37 -3.61
CA ARG A 76 -6.86 -1.80 -2.31
C ARG A 76 -7.07 -2.94 -1.32
N LEU A 77 -6.40 -2.87 -0.18
CA LEU A 77 -6.67 -3.77 0.94
C LEU A 77 -7.70 -3.13 1.87
N PRO A 78 -8.61 -3.92 2.47
CA PRO A 78 -9.44 -3.42 3.56
C PRO A 78 -8.52 -3.06 4.74
N GLU A 79 -8.85 -1.97 5.43
CA GLU A 79 -8.30 -1.70 6.75
C GLU A 79 -9.35 -2.20 7.74
N ASP A 80 -8.92 -2.95 8.76
CA ASP A 80 -9.83 -3.38 9.83
C ASP A 80 -10.28 -2.12 10.59
N GLU A 81 -11.57 -1.77 10.55
CA GLU A 81 -12.13 -0.64 11.30
C GLU A 81 -12.53 -1.00 12.76
N ASP A 82 -12.11 -2.16 13.28
CA ASP A 82 -12.48 -2.70 14.60
C ASP A 82 -11.22 -2.82 15.51
N LYS A 83 -11.06 -2.24 16.70
CA LYS A 83 -11.95 -1.61 17.69
C LYS A 83 -11.19 -0.55 18.51
N LYS A 84 -11.74 0.65 18.63
CA LYS A 84 -11.58 1.49 19.82
C LYS A 84 -12.52 1.00 20.91
N GLU A 85 -12.08 0.05 21.74
CA GLU A 85 -12.55 -0.09 23.12
C GLU A 85 -11.62 -1.07 23.84
N GLY A 86 -10.57 -0.52 24.47
CA GLY A 86 -9.90 -1.25 25.53
C GLY A 86 -10.83 -1.24 26.75
N PRO A 87 -11.02 -2.36 27.47
CA PRO A 87 -11.69 -2.29 28.77
C PRO A 87 -10.85 -1.42 29.70
N SER A 88 -11.41 -0.28 30.10
CA SER A 88 -10.85 0.58 31.14
C SER A 88 -10.76 -0.23 32.43
N ARG A 89 -9.56 -0.68 32.78
CA ARG A 89 -9.26 -1.30 34.07
C ARG A 89 -8.89 -0.22 35.07
N SER A 90 -9.90 0.36 35.71
CA SER A 90 -9.91 1.08 37.00
C SER A 90 -11.40 1.19 37.37
N ASP A 91 -11.93 0.74 38.50
CA ASP A 91 -11.42 0.92 39.85
C ASP A 91 -11.77 -0.23 40.80
N THR A 92 -10.84 -0.45 41.72
CA THR A 92 -11.01 -1.12 43.00
C THR A 92 -11.85 -0.22 43.90
N ALA A 93 -12.95 -0.72 44.48
CA ALA A 93 -13.52 -0.13 45.69
C ALA A 93 -14.28 -1.19 46.49
N THR A 94 -13.59 -1.71 47.50
CA THR A 94 -14.05 -2.29 48.75
C THR A 94 -15.47 -1.88 49.14
N ARG A 95 -16.34 -2.85 49.43
CA ARG A 95 -17.52 -2.63 50.26
C ARG A 95 -17.47 -3.58 51.45
N ALA A 96 -17.68 -2.98 52.61
CA ALA A 96 -17.54 -3.50 53.97
C ALA A 96 -18.44 -4.70 54.29
#